data_AF-A0A7W1YU80-F1
#
_entry.id   AF-A0A7W1YU80-F1
#
_cell.length_a   1.000
_cell.length_b   1.000
_cell.length_c   1.000
_cell.angle_alpha   90.00
_cell.angle_beta   90.00
_cell.angle_gamma   90.00
#
_symmetry.space_group_name_H-M   'P 1'
#
loop_
_entity.id
_entity.type
_entity.pdbx_description
1 polymer ?
#
loop_
_entity_poly.entity_id
_entity_poly.type
_entity_poly.pdbx_seq_one_letter_code
_entity_poly.pdbx_strand_id
1 'polypeptide(L)'
;MRVRLLGSFDVEGVPERRLGSRKGRTLLKVLALARGVPVSVDRIADVLWGDDHPARPADQVGVLVSRLRGVLGAERIARSDAGYSLVADWLDVEELLDLAAVSAEALATGRL
;
A
#
# COMPACT_ATOMS: atom_id res chain seq x y z
N MET A 1 -5.37 -5.68 10.35
CA MET A 1 -5.88 -5.51 8.98
C MET A 1 -5.10 -6.40 8.03
N ARG A 2 -5.81 -7.26 7.29
CA ARG A 2 -5.25 -8.11 6.24
C ARG A 2 -5.57 -7.49 4.88
N VAL A 3 -4.59 -7.43 3.98
CA VAL A 3 -4.77 -6.84 2.65
C VAL A 3 -4.33 -7.83 1.58
N ARG A 4 -5.16 -8.01 0.55
CA ARG A 4 -4.87 -8.80 -0.64
C ARG A 4 -4.63 -7.86 -1.82
N LEU A 5 -3.49 -7.99 -2.48
CA LEU A 5 -3.07 -7.24 -3.66
C LEU A 5 -3.02 -8.12 -4.91
N LEU A 6 -2.76 -9.41 -4.76
CA LEU A 6 -2.61 -10.36 -5.84
C LEU A 6 -4.01 -10.79 -6.34
N GLY A 7 -4.33 -10.42 -7.58
CA GLY A 7 -5.67 -10.61 -8.15
C GLY A 7 -6.59 -9.43 -7.84
N SER A 8 -7.74 -9.67 -7.20
CA SER A 8 -8.66 -8.63 -6.80
C SER A 8 -8.21 -7.96 -5.51
N PHE A 9 -8.05 -6.64 -5.53
CA PHE A 9 -7.69 -5.86 -4.35
C PHE A 9 -8.77 -5.93 -3.28
N ASP A 10 -8.40 -6.36 -2.08
CA ASP A 10 -9.32 -6.51 -0.95
C ASP A 10 -8.67 -6.09 0.37
N VAL A 11 -9.47 -5.51 1.25
CA VAL A 11 -9.08 -5.18 2.64
C VAL A 11 -10.11 -5.83 3.54
N GLU A 12 -9.68 -6.82 4.32
CA GLU A 12 -10.60 -7.66 5.07
C GLU A 12 -11.46 -6.83 6.04
N GLY A 13 -12.78 -7.04 5.97
CA GLY A 13 -13.76 -6.32 6.79
C GLY A 13 -14.08 -4.89 6.30
N VAL A 14 -13.46 -4.42 5.22
CA VAL A 14 -13.69 -3.08 4.67
C VAL A 14 -14.21 -3.16 3.23
N PRO A 15 -15.50 -2.89 2.99
CA PRO A 15 -16.04 -2.91 1.64
C PRO A 15 -15.31 -1.92 0.74
N GLU A 16 -14.94 -2.33 -0.48
CA GLU A 16 -14.15 -1.52 -1.41
C GLU A 16 -14.72 -0.11 -1.63
N ARG A 17 -16.06 0.02 -1.72
CA ARG A 17 -16.77 1.31 -1.85
C ARG A 17 -16.47 2.30 -0.72
N ARG A 18 -16.13 1.82 0.49
CA ARG A 18 -15.78 2.66 1.64
C ARG A 18 -14.35 3.19 1.56
N LEU A 19 -13.46 2.54 0.81
CA LEU A 19 -12.09 3.02 0.57
C LEU A 19 -12.05 4.27 -0.34
N GLY A 20 -13.21 4.66 -0.88
CA GLY A 20 -13.41 5.90 -1.59
C GLY A 20 -13.03 5.81 -3.06
N SER A 21 -12.40 6.88 -3.57
CA SER A 21 -12.12 7.04 -4.99
C SER A 21 -11.11 6.02 -5.52
N ARG A 22 -11.01 5.90 -6.85
CA ARG A 22 -9.93 5.12 -7.50
C ARG A 22 -8.54 5.53 -6.98
N LYS A 23 -8.30 6.83 -6.77
CA LYS A 23 -7.02 7.32 -6.24
C LYS A 23 -6.80 6.92 -4.78
N GLY A 24 -7.83 6.91 -3.94
CA GLY A 24 -7.73 6.39 -2.57
C GLY A 24 -7.33 4.92 -2.54
N ARG A 25 -7.97 4.09 -3.38
CA ARG A 25 -7.60 2.68 -3.55
C ARG A 25 -6.19 2.50 -4.10
N THR A 26 -5.78 3.28 -5.10
CA THR A 26 -4.41 3.25 -5.62
C THR A 26 -3.38 3.64 -4.57
N LEU A 27 -3.63 4.69 -3.77
CA LEU A 27 -2.74 5.09 -2.68
C LEU A 27 -2.55 3.93 -1.71
N LEU A 28 -3.64 3.28 -1.29
CA LEU A 28 -3.57 2.15 -0.38
C LEU A 28 -2.76 0.99 -0.96
N LYS A 29 -2.92 0.68 -2.27
CA LYS A 29 -2.09 -0.31 -2.97
C LYS A 29 -0.60 0.04 -2.97
N VAL A 30 -0.26 1.31 -3.24
CA VAL A 30 1.13 1.79 -3.23
C VAL A 30 1.75 1.58 -1.85
N LEU A 31 1.05 1.96 -0.78
CA LEU A 31 1.55 1.78 0.57
C LEU A 31 1.65 0.30 0.97
N ALA A 32 0.70 -0.53 0.54
CA ALA A 32 0.71 -1.96 0.80
C ALA A 32 1.90 -2.65 0.10
N LEU A 33 2.19 -2.30 -1.16
CA LEU A 33 3.36 -2.79 -1.90
C LEU A 33 4.69 -2.38 -1.26
N ALA A 34 4.72 -1.26 -0.54
CA ALA A 34 5.89 -0.80 0.20
C ALA A 34 6.12 -1.56 1.51
N ARG A 35 5.20 -2.45 1.93
CA ARG A 35 5.37 -3.37 3.08
C ARG A 35 5.87 -2.68 4.35
N GLY A 36 5.16 -1.62 4.76
CA GLY A 36 5.50 -0.84 5.96
C GLY A 36 6.63 0.18 5.79
N VAL A 37 7.37 0.15 4.67
CA VAL A 37 8.36 1.20 4.35
C VAL A 37 7.64 2.50 3.96
N PRO A 38 8.05 3.67 4.49
CA PRO A 38 7.48 4.94 4.08
C PRO A 38 7.66 5.24 2.59
N VAL A 39 6.59 5.67 1.94
CA VAL A 39 6.60 6.19 0.57
C VAL A 39 6.45 7.71 0.62
N SER A 40 7.35 8.41 -0.06
CA SER A 40 7.35 9.88 -0.08
C SER A 40 6.08 10.43 -0.73
N VAL A 41 5.70 11.64 -0.33
CA VAL A 41 4.53 12.33 -0.87
C VAL A 41 4.66 12.54 -2.38
N ASP A 42 5.84 12.91 -2.85
CA ASP A 42 6.12 13.10 -4.28
C ASP A 42 5.94 11.78 -5.04
N ARG A 43 6.50 10.68 -4.53
CA ARG A 43 6.34 9.37 -5.17
C ARG A 43 4.88 8.91 -5.19
N ILE A 44 4.13 9.15 -4.11
CA ILE A 44 2.69 8.89 -4.07
C ILE A 44 2.00 9.73 -5.15
N ALA A 45 2.36 11.01 -5.27
CA ALA A 45 1.76 11.89 -6.25
C ALA A 45 2.03 11.43 -7.69
N ASP A 46 3.28 11.11 -8.03
CA ASP A 46 3.66 10.61 -9.35
C ASP A 46 2.83 9.38 -9.74
N VAL A 47 2.63 8.44 -8.82
CA VAL A 47 1.84 7.22 -9.10
C VAL A 47 0.35 7.53 -9.25
N LEU A 48 -0.16 8.49 -8.48
CA LEU A 48 -1.60 8.82 -8.48
C LEU A 48 -2.01 9.68 -9.67
N TRP A 49 -1.14 10.54 -10.16
CA TRP A 49 -1.46 11.55 -11.16
C TRP A 49 -0.63 11.46 -12.44
N GLY A 50 0.49 10.75 -12.47
CA GLY A 50 1.37 10.71 -13.64
C GLY A 50 1.81 12.13 -13.99
N ASP A 51 1.71 12.53 -15.25
CA ASP A 51 2.08 13.90 -15.65
C ASP A 51 1.05 14.98 -15.24
N ASP A 52 -0.18 14.58 -14.88
CA ASP A 52 -1.30 15.49 -14.56
C ASP A 52 -1.35 15.86 -13.07
N HIS A 53 -0.26 16.39 -12.52
CA HIS A 53 -0.19 16.76 -11.11
C HIS A 53 -1.17 17.90 -10.78
N PRO A 54 -1.89 17.81 -9.64
CA PRO A 54 -2.65 18.95 -9.13
C PRO A 54 -1.68 20.05 -8.67
N ALA A 55 -2.15 21.30 -8.60
CA ALA A 55 -1.33 22.43 -8.16
C ALA A 55 -0.71 22.27 -6.77
N ARG A 56 -1.32 21.46 -5.90
CA ARG A 56 -0.84 21.15 -4.54
C ARG A 56 -0.92 19.64 -4.26
N PRO A 57 0.05 18.84 -4.73
CA PRO A 57 0.01 17.37 -4.60
C PRO A 57 0.00 16.90 -3.15
N ALA A 58 0.81 17.52 -2.29
CA ALA A 58 0.88 17.16 -0.88
C ALA A 58 -0.48 17.29 -0.16
N ASP A 59 -1.21 18.37 -0.43
CA ASP A 59 -2.53 18.58 0.15
C ASP A 59 -3.54 17.52 -0.33
N GLN A 60 -3.51 17.19 -1.63
CA GLN A 60 -4.37 16.17 -2.19
C GLN A 60 -4.07 14.76 -1.64
N VAL A 61 -2.79 14.43 -1.46
CA VAL A 61 -2.37 13.20 -0.77
C VAL A 61 -2.89 13.20 0.67
N GLY A 62 -2.74 14.32 1.39
CA GLY A 62 -3.24 14.47 2.76
C GLY A 62 -4.76 14.24 2.88
N VAL A 63 -5.55 14.75 1.93
CA VAL A 63 -7.01 14.51 1.87
C VAL A 63 -7.33 13.03 1.65
N LEU A 64 -6.62 12.35 0.76
CA LEU A 64 -6.82 10.91 0.51
C LEU A 64 -6.45 10.08 1.75
N VAL A 65 -5.31 10.39 2.39
CA VAL A 65 -4.88 9.72 3.63
C VAL A 65 -5.88 9.94 4.76
N SER A 66 -6.37 11.18 4.94
CA SER A 66 -7.36 11.50 5.96
C SER A 66 -8.64 10.67 5.80
N ARG A 67 -9.14 10.54 4.56
CA ARG A 67 -10.31 9.70 4.25
C ARG A 67 -10.07 8.23 4.54
N LEU A 68 -8.92 7.70 4.13
CA LEU A 68 -8.57 6.30 4.40
C LEU A 68 -8.44 6.03 5.90
N ARG A 69 -7.81 6.93 6.66
CA ARG A 69 -7.74 6.83 8.13
C ARG A 69 -9.12 6.83 8.79
N GLY A 70 -10.07 7.61 8.26
CA GLY A 70 -11.46 7.59 8.74
C GLY A 70 -12.19 6.27 8.52
N VAL A 71 -11.68 5.41 7.63
CA VAL A 71 -12.28 4.11 7.29
C VAL A 71 -11.51 2.96 7.94
N LEU A 72 -10.19 3.03 7.93
CA LEU A 72 -9.29 1.96 8.37
C LEU A 72 -8.87 2.08 9.83
N GLY A 73 -8.93 3.29 10.40
CA GLY A 73 -8.25 3.63 11.65
C GLY A 73 -7.04 4.54 11.39
N ALA A 74 -6.82 5.52 12.27
CA ALA A 74 -5.74 6.49 12.12
C ALA A 74 -4.35 5.84 12.22
N GLU A 75 -4.24 4.80 13.05
CA GLU A 75 -3.05 3.99 13.30
C GLU A 75 -2.65 3.10 12.11
N ARG A 76 -3.57 2.85 11.17
CA ARG A 76 -3.30 2.00 10.00
C ARG A 76 -2.48 2.68 8.93
N ILE A 77 -2.40 4.01 8.92
CA ILE A 77 -1.52 4.75 8.02
C ILE A 77 -0.65 5.66 8.87
N ALA A 78 0.63 5.32 9.02
CA ALA A 78 1.58 6.14 9.77
C ALA A 78 2.10 7.28 8.89
N ARG A 79 2.48 8.39 9.54
CA ARG A 79 3.19 9.52 8.90
C ARG A 79 4.55 9.67 9.56
N SER A 80 5.59 9.86 8.76
CA SER A 80 6.93 10.27 9.18
C SER A 80 7.43 11.39 8.26
N ASP A 81 8.63 11.90 8.52
CA ASP A 81 9.28 12.87 7.64
C ASP A 81 9.59 12.29 6.25
N ALA A 82 9.72 10.96 6.15
CA ALA A 82 9.94 10.26 4.89
C ALA A 82 8.65 10.02 4.08
N GLY A 83 7.47 10.30 4.64
CA GLY A 83 6.17 10.16 3.97
C GLY A 83 5.16 9.31 4.74
N TYR A 84 4.45 8.42 4.03
CA TYR A 84 3.39 7.60 4.60
C TYR A 84 3.69 6.11 4.46
N SER A 85 3.30 5.31 5.45
CA SER A 85 3.39 3.84 5.40
C SER A 85 2.10 3.19 5.87
N LEU A 86 1.84 1.97 5.38
CA LEU A 86 0.73 1.14 5.82
C LEU A 86 1.16 0.24 6.98
N VAL A 87 0.35 0.19 8.04
CA VAL A 87 0.48 -0.76 9.14
C VAL A 87 -0.54 -1.89 8.93
N ALA A 88 -0.14 -2.92 8.19
CA ALA A 88 -0.92 -4.13 7.97
C ALA A 88 -0.46 -5.24 8.92
N ASP A 89 -1.40 -6.07 9.36
CA ASP A 89 -1.07 -7.26 10.16
C ASP A 89 -0.66 -8.43 9.26
N TRP A 90 -1.00 -8.35 7.97
CA TRP A 90 -0.68 -9.36 6.96
C TRP A 90 -0.87 -8.83 5.53
N LEU A 91 0.02 -9.23 4.62
CA LEU A 91 -0.02 -8.92 3.18
C LEU A 91 0.22 -10.19 2.36
N ASP A 92 -0.62 -10.45 1.34
CA ASP A 92 -0.45 -11.62 0.46
C ASP A 92 0.84 -11.57 -0.38
N VAL A 93 1.32 -10.37 -0.69
CA VAL A 93 2.61 -10.15 -1.37
C VAL A 93 3.80 -10.61 -0.53
N GLU A 94 3.71 -10.58 0.81
CA GLU A 94 4.77 -11.09 1.68
C GLU A 94 4.85 -12.61 1.61
N GLU A 95 3.71 -13.31 1.65
CA GLU A 95 3.64 -14.77 1.53
C GLU A 95 4.22 -15.27 0.20
N LEU A 96 3.97 -14.56 -0.91
CA LEU A 96 4.55 -14.90 -2.21
C LEU A 96 6.07 -14.74 -2.23
N LEU A 97 6.60 -13.70 -1.61
CA LEU A 97 8.04 -13.44 -1.58
C LEU A 97 8.77 -14.43 -0.70
N ASP A 98 8.15 -14.86 0.40
CA ASP A 98 8.70 -15.89 1.27
C ASP A 98 8.77 -17.25 0.55
N LEU A 99 7.73 -17.63 -0.19
CA LEU A 99 7.73 -18.85 -1.01
C LEU A 99 8.76 -18.79 -2.15
N ALA A 100 8.98 -17.62 -2.73
CA ALA A 100 10.01 -17.41 -3.75
C ALA A 100 11.44 -17.50 -3.16
N ALA A 101 11.66 -16.97 -1.95
CA ALA A 101 12.95 -17.05 -1.26
C ALA A 101 13.31 -18.50 -0.89
N VAL A 102 12.35 -19.27 -0.37
CA VAL A 102 12.53 -20.70 -0.08
C VAL A 102 12.86 -21.51 -1.34
N SER A 103 12.23 -21.18 -2.47
CA SER A 103 12.50 -21.83 -3.75
C SER A 103 13.89 -21.49 -4.31
N ALA A 104 14.36 -20.25 -4.11
CA ALA A 104 15.69 -19.82 -4.52
C ALA A 104 16.80 -20.52 -3.70
N GLU A 105 16.59 -20.73 -2.40
CA GLU A 105 17.52 -21.49 -1.56
C GLU A 105 17.57 -22.99 -1.91
N ALA A 106 16.44 -23.60 -2.27
CA ALA A 106 16.40 -24.99 -2.73
C ALA A 106 17.15 -25.19 -4.05
N LEU A 107 17.06 -24.23 -4.97
CA LEU A 107 17.82 -24.23 -6.22
C LEU A 107 19.32 -23.95 -5.99
N ALA A 108 19.67 -23.12 -5.02
CA ALA A 108 21.06 -22.84 -4.66
C ALA A 108 21.75 -24.01 -3.92
N THR A 109 20.98 -24.86 -3.23
CA THR A 109 21.50 -26.01 -2.46
C THR A 109 21.44 -27.35 -3.21
N GLY A 110 21.01 -27.36 -4.47
CA GLY A 110 21.12 -28.52 -5.36
C GLY A 110 20.30 -29.74 -4.93
N ARG A 111 19.16 -29.54 -4.26
CA ARG A 111 18.21 -30.62 -3.94
C ARG A 111 16.98 -30.54 -4.85
N LEU A 112 17.09 -31.18 -6.02
CA LEU A 112 15.97 -31.77 -6.75
C LEU A 112 16.29 -33.24 -7.01
#